data_AF-A0A927GH96-F1
#
_entry.id   AF-A0A927GH96-F1
#
_cell.length_a   1.000
_cell.length_b   1.000
_cell.length_c   1.000
_cell.angle_alpha   90.00
_cell.angle_beta   90.00
_cell.angle_gamma   90.00
#
_symmetry.space_group_name_H-M   'P 1'
#
loop_
_entity.id
_entity.type
_entity.pdbx_description
1 polymer ?
#
loop_
_entity_poly.entity_id
_entity_poly.type
_entity_poly.pdbx_seq_one_letter_code
_entity_poly.pdbx_strand_id
1 'polypeptide(L)'
;MGLSRVHLYRNVKALNGLTATEWLRHYRLKQATRLLQAGCWVSDAAYQVSFESPAYLAKCFRELYGLTPTDFRNQPTDRPI
;
A
#
# COMPACT_ATOMS: atom_id res chain seq x y z
N MET A 1 -27.13 -21.07 17.63
CA MET A 1 -27.34 -20.10 16.54
C MET A 1 -26.00 -19.46 16.20
N GLY A 2 -25.20 -20.12 15.36
CA GLY A 2 -23.84 -19.71 15.03
C GLY A 2 -23.82 -18.62 13.97
N LEU A 3 -23.33 -17.44 14.30
CA LEU A 3 -23.02 -16.40 13.33
C LEU A 3 -21.98 -16.94 12.35
N SER A 4 -22.44 -17.36 11.17
CA SER A 4 -21.58 -17.83 10.09
C SER A 4 -20.46 -16.81 9.85
N ARG A 5 -19.21 -17.24 10.01
CA ARG A 5 -17.97 -16.48 9.74
C ARG A 5 -18.01 -15.63 8.46
N VAL A 6 -18.82 -16.06 7.48
CA VAL A 6 -19.11 -15.41 6.21
C VAL A 6 -19.79 -14.04 6.36
N HIS A 7 -20.69 -13.85 7.34
CA HIS A 7 -21.38 -12.58 7.55
C HIS A 7 -20.51 -11.53 8.24
N LEU A 8 -19.60 -11.94 9.13
CA LEU A 8 -18.60 -11.04 9.71
C LEU A 8 -17.64 -10.55 8.61
N TYR A 9 -17.22 -11.45 7.72
CA TYR A 9 -16.40 -11.12 6.54
C TYR A 9 -17.09 -10.14 5.58
N ARG A 10 -18.42 -10.22 5.44
CA ARG A 10 -19.21 -9.30 4.60
C ARG A 10 -19.44 -7.95 5.25
N ASN A 11 -19.64 -7.88 6.57
CA ASN A 11 -19.82 -6.61 7.27
C ASN A 11 -18.53 -5.78 7.36
N VAL A 12 -17.36 -6.42 7.52
CA VAL A 12 -16.06 -5.72 7.39
C VAL A 12 -15.84 -5.22 5.96
N LYS A 13 -16.32 -5.95 4.94
CA LYS A 13 -16.34 -5.52 3.53
C LYS A 13 -17.24 -4.31 3.27
N ALA A 14 -18.39 -4.24 3.92
CA ALA A 14 -19.41 -3.22 3.67
C ALA A 14 -19.08 -1.86 4.32
N LEU A 15 -18.33 -1.85 5.43
CA LEU A 15 -18.01 -0.63 6.17
C LEU A 15 -16.79 0.12 5.62
N ASN A 16 -15.90 -0.55 4.87
CA ASN A 16 -14.66 0.05 4.34
C ASN A 16 -14.44 -0.13 2.83
N GLY A 17 -15.30 -0.85 2.11
CA GLY A 17 -15.20 -1.08 0.66
C GLY A 17 -13.95 -1.86 0.19
N LEU A 18 -13.05 -2.21 1.11
CA LEU A 18 -11.74 -2.79 0.85
C LEU A 18 -11.67 -4.17 1.49
N THR A 19 -11.30 -5.18 0.72
CA THR A 19 -11.08 -6.53 1.24
C THR A 19 -9.88 -6.52 2.22
N ALA A 20 -9.80 -7.44 3.18
CA ALA A 20 -8.64 -7.56 4.08
C ALA A 20 -7.29 -7.56 3.33
N THR A 21 -7.29 -8.13 2.13
CA THR A 21 -6.18 -8.13 1.19
C THR A 21 -5.84 -6.74 0.65
N GLU A 22 -6.83 -5.92 0.28
CA GLU A 22 -6.60 -4.51 -0.08
C GLU A 22 -6.09 -3.72 1.12
N TRP A 23 -6.67 -3.92 2.30
CA TRP A 23 -6.22 -3.24 3.52
C TRP A 23 -4.75 -3.53 3.82
N LEU A 24 -4.34 -4.79 3.70
CA LEU A 24 -2.95 -5.20 3.83
C LEU A 24 -2.06 -4.58 2.74
N ARG A 25 -2.54 -4.51 1.48
CA ARG A 25 -1.82 -3.83 0.40
C ARG A 25 -1.64 -2.33 0.70
N HIS A 26 -2.68 -1.65 1.17
CA HIS A 26 -2.61 -0.23 1.54
C HIS A 26 -1.60 -0.02 2.67
N TYR A 27 -1.60 -0.88 3.69
CA TYR A 27 -0.63 -0.81 4.78
C TYR A 27 0.80 -1.01 4.28
N ARG A 28 1.03 -2.02 3.43
CA ARG A 28 2.33 -2.28 2.81
C ARG A 28 2.78 -1.11 1.92
N LEU A 29 1.89 -0.55 1.11
CA LEU A 29 2.17 0.63 0.28
C LEU A 29 2.50 1.88 1.12
N LYS A 30 1.83 2.05 2.26
CA LYS A 30 2.10 3.13 3.21
C LYS A 30 3.49 3.01 3.85
N GLN A 31 4.00 1.79 4.03
CA GLN A 31 5.39 1.61 4.45
C GLN A 31 6.38 1.81 3.30
N ALA A 32 6.01 1.40 2.09
CA ALA A 32 6.84 1.64 0.92
C ALA A 32 7.04 3.14 0.67
N THR A 33 6.00 3.96 0.80
CA THR A 33 6.11 5.43 0.72
C THR A 33 7.08 5.99 1.75
N ARG A 34 7.04 5.50 2.99
CA ARG A 34 7.95 5.96 4.05
C ARG A 34 9.42 5.64 3.73
N LEU A 35 9.68 4.47 3.15
CA LEU A 35 11.02 4.09 2.70
C LEU A 35 11.48 4.92 1.50
N LEU A 36 10.59 5.17 0.54
CA LEU A 36 10.88 6.03 -0.61
C LEU A 36 11.20 7.47 -0.20
N GLN A 37 10.48 8.00 0.80
CA GLN A 37 10.77 9.31 1.40
C GLN A 37 12.10 9.36 2.15
N ALA A 38 12.50 8.25 2.75
CA ALA A 38 13.82 8.11 3.36
C ALA A 38 14.97 8.01 2.32
N GLY A 39 14.64 8.04 1.02
CA GLY A 39 15.62 7.94 -0.07
C GLY A 39 15.97 6.51 -0.46
N CYS A 40 15.25 5.50 0.04
CA CYS A 40 15.46 4.11 -0.38
C CYS A 40 15.07 3.90 -1.85
N TRP A 41 15.69 2.91 -2.48
CA TRP A 41 15.38 2.51 -3.83
C TRP A 41 14.04 1.78 -3.89
N VAL A 42 13.31 1.94 -5.00
CA VAL A 42 12.00 1.28 -5.21
C VAL A 42 12.11 -0.25 -5.05
N SER A 43 13.22 -0.83 -5.50
CA SER A 43 13.55 -2.25 -5.34
C SER A 43 13.61 -2.65 -3.87
N ASP A 44 14.38 -1.90 -3.07
CA ASP A 44 14.54 -2.12 -1.63
C ASP A 44 13.21 -2.00 -0.89
N ALA A 45 12.45 -0.94 -1.21
CA ALA A 45 11.12 -0.73 -0.64
C ALA A 45 10.21 -1.93 -0.94
N ALA A 46 10.22 -2.44 -2.18
CA ALA A 46 9.42 -3.61 -2.57
C ALA A 46 9.78 -4.87 -1.77
N TYR A 47 11.08 -5.14 -1.58
CA TYR A 47 11.52 -6.28 -0.77
C TYR A 47 11.12 -6.11 0.71
N GLN A 48 11.29 -4.93 1.28
CA GLN A 48 10.94 -4.66 2.68
C GLN A 48 9.44 -4.79 2.96
N VAL A 49 8.59 -4.39 2.01
CA VAL A 49 7.13 -4.50 2.15
C VAL A 49 6.56 -5.82 1.63
N SER A 50 7.44 -6.79 1.38
CA SER A 50 7.10 -8.15 0.94
C SER A 50 6.27 -8.17 -0.35
N PHE A 51 6.62 -7.31 -1.30
CA PHE A 51 6.10 -7.37 -2.66
C PHE A 51 6.92 -8.34 -3.49
N GLU A 52 6.23 -9.13 -4.31
CA GLU A 52 6.82 -10.14 -5.19
C GLU A 52 7.71 -9.52 -6.28
N SER A 53 7.45 -8.26 -6.64
CA SER A 53 8.25 -7.51 -7.61
C SER A 53 8.07 -5.99 -7.46
N PRO A 54 9.11 -5.20 -7.74
CA PRO A 54 9.01 -3.73 -7.74
C PRO A 54 8.04 -3.20 -8.81
N ALA A 55 7.87 -3.91 -9.93
CA ALA A 55 6.88 -3.57 -10.95
C ALA A 55 5.44 -3.73 -10.43
N TYR A 56 5.16 -4.77 -9.64
CA TYR A 56 3.85 -4.98 -9.03
C TYR A 56 3.56 -3.92 -7.96
N LEU A 57 4.58 -3.58 -7.16
CA LEU A 57 4.50 -2.46 -6.23
C LEU A 57 4.18 -1.16 -6.97
N ALA A 58 4.90 -0.83 -8.05
CA ALA A 58 4.68 0.38 -8.82
C ALA A 58 3.26 0.46 -9.41
N LYS A 59 2.71 -0.66 -9.87
CA LYS A 59 1.32 -0.74 -10.35
C LYS A 59 0.33 -0.41 -9.23
N CYS A 60 0.42 -1.11 -8.09
CA CYS A 60 -0.48 -0.88 -6.96
C CYS A 60 -0.29 0.52 -6.35
N PHE A 61 0.92 1.04 -6.34
CA PHE A 61 1.23 2.39 -5.89
C PHE A 61 0.57 3.43 -6.79
N ARG A 62 0.60 3.25 -8.11
CA ARG A 62 -0.07 4.13 -9.07
C ARG A 62 -1.58 4.05 -8.97
N GLU A 63 -2.15 2.87 -8.73
CA GLU A 63 -3.58 2.71 -8.49
C GLU A 63 -4.05 3.46 -7.22
N LEU A 64 -3.19 3.53 -6.20
CA LEU A 64 -3.54 4.13 -4.90
C LEU A 64 -3.24 5.63 -4.80
N TYR A 65 -2.06 6.04 -5.28
CA TYR A 65 -1.55 7.42 -5.16
C TYR A 65 -1.61 8.20 -6.48
N GLY A 66 -1.94 7.55 -7.60
CA GLY A 66 -1.92 8.18 -8.93
C GLY A 66 -0.53 8.42 -9.51
N LEU A 67 0.53 8.18 -8.73
CA LEU A 67 1.93 8.48 -9.06
C LEU A 67 2.76 7.20 -9.12
N THR A 68 3.95 7.25 -9.72
CA THR A 68 4.90 6.12 -9.61
C THR A 68 5.76 6.29 -8.35
N PRO A 69 6.24 5.20 -7.73
CA PRO A 69 7.12 5.29 -6.56
C PRO A 69 8.42 6.06 -6.86
N THR A 70 8.89 6.03 -8.11
CA THR A 70 10.03 6.82 -8.59
C THR A 70 9.72 8.31 -8.61
N ASP A 71 8.52 8.68 -9.10
CA ASP A 71 8.06 10.07 -9.13
C ASP A 71 7.88 10.61 -7.71
N PHE A 72 7.30 9.79 -6.82
CA PHE A 72 7.14 10.12 -5.40
C PHE A 72 8.48 10.33 -4.67
N ARG A 73 9.51 9.57 -5.03
CA ARG A 73 10.88 9.78 -4.54
C ARG A 73 11.49 11.09 -5.08
N ASN A 74 11.19 11.44 -6.32
CA ASN A 74 11.70 12.67 -6.96
C ASN A 74 10.98 13.93 -6.49
N GLN A 75 9.81 13.81 -5.86
CA GLN A 75 9.22 14.95 -5.17
C GLN A 75 10.04 15.25 -3.92
N PRO A 76 10.72 16.41 -3.84
CA PRO A 76 11.27 16.85 -2.57
C PRO A 76 10.08 16.94 -1.63
N THR A 77 10.10 16.15 -0.56
CA THR A 77 9.09 16.23 0.50
C THR A 77 9.32 17.57 1.21
N ASP A 78 8.85 18.63 0.59
CA ASP A 78 8.60 19.92 1.22
C ASP A 78 7.39 19.70 2.12
N ARG A 79 7.68 19.29 3.35
CA ARG A 79 6.74 19.47 4.45
C ARG A 79 7.49 20.23 5.52
N PRO A 80 7.41 21.57 5.55
CA PRO A 80 7.85 22.31 6.73
C PRO A 80 7.03 21.80 7.92
N ILE A 81 7.75 21.56 9.00
CA ILE A 81 7.22 21.28 10.34
C ILE A 81 6.38 22.44 10.87
#